data_AF-A0AAU4DLR3-F1
#
_entry.id   AF-A0AAU4DLR3-F1
#
_cell.length_a   1.000
_cell.length_b   1.000
_cell.length_c   1.000
_cell.angle_alpha   90.00
_cell.angle_beta   90.00
_cell.angle_gamma   90.00
#
_symmetry.space_group_name_H-M   'P 1'
#
loop_
_entity.id
_entity.type
_entity.pdbx_description
1 polymer ?
#
loop_
_entity_poly.entity_id
_entity_poly.type
_entity_poly.pdbx_seq_one_letter_code
_entity_poly.pdbx_strand_id
1 'polypeptide(L)'
;MSAVHPLVALLISLGAVAVLILLMQWTYRRGGSLVARRPHSGNPDEYGLLVTVAAPADAAEAARLGGLLTAAGVRHNLVDTTAGPRLMVWPGDVERARAALDRK
;
A
#
# COMPACT_ATOMS: atom_id res chain seq x y z
N MET A 1 43.76 32.66 -8.77
CA MET A 1 42.70 31.65 -8.64
C MET A 1 43.40 30.32 -8.42
N SER A 2 43.45 29.83 -7.18
CA SER A 2 44.19 28.61 -6.84
C SER A 2 43.52 27.42 -7.51
N ALA A 3 44.17 26.83 -8.51
CA ALA A 3 43.67 25.61 -9.13
C ALA A 3 43.65 24.51 -8.06
N VAL A 4 42.45 24.08 -7.67
CA VAL A 4 42.29 22.98 -6.73
C VAL A 4 42.85 21.73 -7.42
N HIS A 5 43.84 21.09 -6.80
CA HIS A 5 44.49 19.93 -7.40
C HIS A 5 43.41 18.86 -7.70
N PRO A 6 43.40 18.22 -8.89
CA PRO A 6 42.32 17.30 -9.29
C PRO A 6 42.11 16.16 -8.30
N LEU A 7 43.18 15.70 -7.64
CA LEU A 7 43.13 14.73 -6.55
C LEU A 7 42.30 15.22 -5.34
N VAL A 8 42.44 16.50 -4.96
CA VAL A 8 41.72 17.09 -3.83
C VAL A 8 40.23 17.21 -4.18
N ALA A 9 39.90 17.62 -5.41
CA ALA A 9 38.52 17.66 -5.88
C ALA A 9 37.84 16.28 -5.87
N LEU A 10 38.58 15.22 -6.25
CA LEU A 10 38.11 13.84 -6.17
C LEU A 10 37.81 13.42 -4.74
N LEU A 11 38.73 13.69 -3.80
CA LEU A 11 38.57 13.31 -2.39
C LEU A 11 37.39 14.03 -1.72
N ILE A 12 37.18 15.32 -2.02
CA ILE A 12 36.03 16.08 -1.50
C ILE A 12 34.72 15.48 -2.02
N SER A 13 34.67 15.16 -3.32
CA SER A 13 33.47 14.58 -3.94
C SER A 13 33.13 13.21 -3.36
N LEU A 14 34.14 12.35 -3.19
CA LEU A 14 33.95 11.02 -2.60
C LEU A 14 33.53 11.10 -1.13
N GLY A 15 34.13 12.03 -0.37
CA GLY A 15 33.75 12.31 1.01
C GLY A 15 32.30 12.75 1.14
N ALA A 16 31.84 13.66 0.27
CA ALA A 16 30.45 14.12 0.27
C ALA A 16 29.46 12.97 0.01
N VAL A 17 29.76 12.08 -0.96
CA VAL A 17 28.95 10.90 -1.25
C VAL A 17 28.94 9.92 -0.08
N ALA A 18 30.09 9.67 0.55
CA ALA A 18 30.19 8.79 1.71
C ALA A 18 29.35 9.30 2.89
N VAL A 19 29.39 10.61 3.15
CA VAL A 19 28.55 11.25 4.18
C VAL A 19 27.07 11.09 3.85
N LEU A 20 26.67 11.32 2.59
CA LEU A 20 25.28 11.13 2.17
C LEU A 20 24.81 9.68 2.36
N ILE A 21 25.63 8.70 1.97
CA ILE A 21 25.34 7.28 2.16
C ILE A 21 25.16 6.97 3.65
N LEU A 22 26.04 7.50 4.51
CA LEU A 22 25.96 7.29 5.96
C LEU A 22 24.67 7.90 6.53
N LEU A 23 24.31 9.11 6.12
CA LEU A 23 23.07 9.76 6.52
C LEU A 23 21.87 8.92 6.09
N MET A 24 21.81 8.45 4.84
CA MET A 24 20.72 7.59 4.40
C MET A 24 20.68 6.27 5.14
N GLN A 25 21.82 5.62 5.37
CA GLN A 25 21.85 4.38 6.14
C GLN A 25 21.35 4.59 7.56
N TRP A 26 21.61 5.74 8.17
CA TRP A 26 21.12 6.06 9.51
C TRP A 26 19.63 6.40 9.51
N THR A 27 19.18 7.31 8.64
CA THR A 27 17.78 7.77 8.61
C THR A 27 16.81 6.68 8.11
N TYR A 28 17.26 5.82 7.21
CA TYR A 28 16.44 4.76 6.63
C TYR A 28 16.68 3.38 7.24
N ARG A 29 17.54 3.26 8.27
CA ARG A 29 17.65 2.03 9.05
C ARG A 29 16.35 1.77 9.80
N ARG A 30 15.42 1.05 9.18
CA ARG A 30 14.21 0.58 9.87
C ARG A 30 14.53 -0.65 10.72
N GLY A 31 13.94 -0.70 11.91
CA GLY A 31 14.31 -1.59 13.01
C GLY A 31 14.20 -3.08 12.69
N GLY A 32 15.12 -3.86 13.28
CA GLY A 32 15.18 -5.33 13.20
C GLY A 32 14.12 -6.05 14.05
N SER A 33 12.91 -5.49 14.15
CA SER A 33 11.81 -6.21 14.79
C SER A 33 11.40 -7.37 13.89
N LEU A 34 11.75 -8.59 14.32
CA LEU A 34 11.26 -9.84 13.73
C LEU A 34 9.77 -10.08 14.04
N VAL A 35 9.20 -9.28 14.95
CA VAL A 35 7.78 -9.33 15.30
C VAL A 35 7.03 -8.37 14.39
N ALA A 36 6.15 -8.92 13.56
CA ALA A 36 5.21 -8.16 12.75
C ALA A 36 4.35 -7.28 13.66
N ARG A 37 4.31 -5.98 13.38
CA ARG A 37 3.42 -5.05 14.08
C ARG A 37 1.98 -5.54 13.89
N ARG A 38 1.23 -5.61 14.99
CA ARG A 38 -0.18 -6.04 14.95
C ARG A 38 -0.95 -5.18 13.93
N PRO A 39 -1.63 -5.78 12.94
CA PRO A 39 -2.46 -5.04 12.01
C PRO A 39 -3.52 -4.27 12.80
N HIS A 40 -3.68 -2.98 12.50
CA HIS A 40 -4.75 -2.17 13.04
C HIS A 40 -5.83 -2.05 11.96
N SER A 41 -7.08 -2.39 12.29
CA SER A 41 -8.21 -2.11 11.43
C SER A 41 -8.53 -0.62 11.50
N GLY A 42 -8.62 0.03 10.35
CA GLY A 42 -8.99 1.43 10.22
C GLY A 42 -10.47 1.59 9.90
N ASN A 43 -10.93 2.84 9.86
CA ASN A 43 -12.22 3.18 9.26
C ASN A 43 -12.19 2.83 7.76
N PRO A 44 -13.29 2.37 7.13
CA PRO A 44 -13.39 2.22 5.67
C PRO A 44 -12.75 3.34 4.83
N ASP A 45 -12.83 4.60 5.28
CA ASP A 45 -12.28 5.76 4.55
C ASP A 45 -10.74 5.91 4.67
N GLU A 46 -10.09 5.14 5.54
CA GLU A 46 -8.64 5.20 5.78
C GLU A 46 -7.83 4.29 4.85
N TYR A 47 -8.49 3.46 4.04
CA TYR A 47 -7.84 2.52 3.12
C TYR A 47 -7.41 3.16 1.78
N GLY A 48 -7.29 4.48 1.77
CA GLY A 48 -6.69 5.27 0.70
C GLY A 48 -7.51 5.25 -0.58
N LEU A 49 -6.97 4.60 -1.62
CA LEU A 49 -7.60 4.56 -2.94
C LEU A 49 -8.68 3.47 -3.05
N LEU A 50 -8.79 2.58 -2.07
CA LEU A 50 -9.78 1.52 -2.13
C LEU A 50 -11.18 2.07 -1.89
N VAL A 51 -12.10 1.77 -2.81
CA VAL A 51 -13.50 2.18 -2.73
C VAL A 51 -14.33 0.99 -2.28
N THR A 52 -15.15 1.21 -1.25
CA THR A 52 -16.09 0.21 -0.75
C THR A 52 -17.21 0.00 -1.77
N VAL A 53 -17.45 -1.26 -2.19
CA VAL A 53 -18.54 -1.63 -3.10
C VAL A 53 -19.61 -2.49 -2.46
N ALA A 54 -19.28 -3.22 -1.39
CA ALA A 54 -20.25 -3.97 -0.60
C ALA A 54 -19.81 -4.12 0.86
N ALA A 55 -20.77 -4.27 1.75
CA ALA A 55 -20.56 -4.61 3.16
C ALA A 55 -21.18 -6.00 3.42
N PRO A 56 -20.43 -7.11 3.27
CA PRO A 56 -20.95 -8.45 3.50
C PRO A 56 -21.32 -8.65 4.98
N ALA A 57 -22.41 -9.35 5.26
CA ALA A 57 -22.81 -9.64 6.65
C ALA A 57 -21.98 -10.76 7.29
N ASP A 58 -21.51 -11.72 6.48
CA ASP A 58 -20.76 -12.88 6.93
C ASP A 58 -19.72 -13.36 5.90
N ALA A 59 -18.94 -14.37 6.27
CA ALA A 59 -17.89 -14.94 5.44
C ALA A 59 -18.43 -15.65 4.17
N ALA A 60 -19.62 -16.24 4.23
CA ALA A 60 -20.22 -16.93 3.10
C ALA A 60 -20.70 -15.93 2.04
N GLU A 61 -21.32 -14.83 2.47
CA GLU A 61 -21.67 -13.71 1.62
C GLU A 61 -20.43 -13.04 1.04
N ALA A 62 -19.38 -12.82 1.84
CA ALA A 62 -18.12 -12.28 1.34
C ALA A 62 -17.52 -13.14 0.23
N ALA A 63 -17.48 -14.46 0.42
CA ALA A 63 -16.99 -15.41 -0.60
C ALA A 63 -17.85 -15.38 -1.87
N ARG A 64 -19.17 -15.31 -1.72
CA ARG A 64 -20.11 -15.29 -2.84
C ARG A 64 -19.98 -14.00 -3.66
N LEU A 65 -19.93 -12.84 -3.01
CA LEU A 65 -19.74 -11.53 -3.67
C LEU A 65 -18.34 -11.41 -4.29
N GLY A 66 -17.30 -11.88 -3.60
CA GLY A 66 -15.95 -11.95 -4.15
C GLY A 66 -15.85 -12.85 -5.38
N GLY A 67 -16.60 -13.96 -5.40
CA GLY A 67 -16.76 -14.82 -6.57
C GLY A 67 -17.36 -14.10 -7.77
N LEU A 68 -18.42 -13.30 -7.58
CA LEU A 68 -19.02 -12.48 -8.64
C LEU A 68 -18.04 -11.45 -9.21
N LEU A 69 -17.29 -10.77 -8.34
CA LEU A 69 -16.26 -9.81 -8.77
C LEU A 69 -15.13 -10.50 -9.55
N THR A 70 -14.70 -11.67 -9.08
CA THR A 70 -13.66 -12.47 -9.75
C THR A 70 -14.12 -12.94 -11.13
N ALA A 71 -15.36 -13.42 -11.24
CA ALA A 71 -15.96 -13.82 -12.51
C ALA A 71 -16.11 -12.65 -13.50
N ALA A 72 -16.29 -11.43 -12.98
CA ALA A 72 -16.31 -10.19 -13.76
C ALA A 72 -14.91 -9.64 -14.08
N GLY A 73 -13.83 -10.33 -13.68
CA GLY A 73 -12.44 -9.88 -13.89
C GLY A 73 -12.04 -8.66 -13.04
N VAL A 74 -12.79 -8.38 -11.97
CA VAL A 74 -12.53 -7.26 -11.06
C VAL A 74 -11.68 -7.71 -9.88
N ARG A 75 -10.55 -7.03 -9.67
CA ARG A 75 -9.73 -7.24 -8.48
C ARG A 75 -10.43 -6.65 -7.26
N HIS A 76 -10.58 -7.46 -6.22
CA HIS A 76 -11.23 -7.07 -4.97
C HIS A 76 -10.38 -7.43 -3.75
N ASN A 77 -10.56 -6.70 -2.66
CA ASN A 77 -10.01 -6.99 -1.35
C ASN A 77 -11.13 -7.09 -0.32
N LEU A 78 -11.11 -8.16 0.47
CA LEU A 78 -11.92 -8.26 1.68
C LEU A 78 -11.11 -7.67 2.84
N VAL A 79 -11.57 -6.56 3.39
CA VAL A 79 -10.90 -5.81 4.45
C VAL A 79 -11.77 -5.84 5.70
N ASP A 80 -11.20 -6.25 6.83
CA ASP A 80 -11.87 -6.12 8.12
C ASP A 80 -11.61 -4.72 8.67
N THR A 81 -12.65 -3.89 8.65
CA THR A 81 -12.60 -2.49 9.10
C THR A 81 -13.21 -2.35 10.49
N THR A 82 -13.04 -1.20 11.13
CA THR A 82 -13.72 -0.92 12.40
C THR A 82 -15.25 -0.97 12.30
N ALA A 83 -15.81 -0.80 11.09
CA ALA A 83 -17.24 -0.88 10.82
C ALA A 83 -17.67 -2.27 10.32
N GLY A 84 -16.80 -3.28 10.46
CA GLY A 84 -16.99 -4.65 9.98
C GLY A 84 -16.35 -4.92 8.61
N PRO A 85 -16.57 -6.11 8.03
CA PRO A 85 -15.97 -6.49 6.77
C PRO A 85 -16.49 -5.61 5.63
N ARG A 86 -15.57 -5.25 4.73
CA ARG A 86 -15.84 -4.46 3.53
C ARG A 86 -15.20 -5.13 2.33
N LEU A 87 -15.98 -5.24 1.26
CA LEU A 87 -15.49 -5.63 -0.04
C LEU A 87 -15.12 -4.35 -0.79
N MET A 88 -13.84 -4.18 -1.05
CA MET A 88 -13.30 -2.97 -1.66
C MET A 88 -12.62 -3.27 -2.99
N VAL A 89 -12.67 -2.30 -3.91
CA VAL A 89 -12.06 -2.40 -5.25
C VAL A 89 -11.28 -1.12 -5.56
N TRP A 90 -10.50 -1.16 -6.63
CA TRP A 90 -9.82 0.03 -7.14
C TRP A 90 -10.82 1.02 -7.76
N PRO A 91 -10.56 2.34 -7.72
CA PRO A 91 -11.49 3.35 -8.24
C PRO A 91 -11.87 3.12 -9.71
N GLY A 92 -10.91 2.66 -10.53
CA GLY A 92 -11.13 2.38 -11.95
C GLY A 92 -12.03 1.18 -12.25
N ASP A 93 -12.31 0.34 -11.25
CA ASP A 93 -13.14 -0.85 -11.39
C ASP A 93 -14.50 -0.72 -10.68
N VAL A 94 -14.80 0.42 -10.06
CA VAL A 94 -16.03 0.64 -9.26
C VAL A 94 -17.30 0.35 -10.06
N GLU A 95 -17.40 0.91 -11.27
CA GLU A 95 -18.60 0.76 -12.11
C GLU A 95 -18.77 -0.71 -12.58
N ARG A 96 -17.68 -1.38 -12.95
CA ARG A 96 -17.70 -2.80 -13.30
C ARG A 96 -18.05 -3.68 -12.10
N ALA A 97 -17.57 -3.32 -10.91
CA ALA A 97 -17.87 -4.01 -9.67
C ALA A 97 -19.35 -3.90 -9.32
N ARG A 98 -19.92 -2.69 -9.35
CA ARG A 98 -21.35 -2.44 -9.09
C ARG A 98 -22.23 -3.21 -10.06
N ALA A 99 -21.95 -3.11 -11.36
CA ALA A 99 -22.69 -3.85 -12.38
C ALA A 99 -22.59 -5.39 -12.22
N ALA A 100 -21.48 -5.90 -11.68
CA ALA A 100 -21.35 -7.33 -11.38
C ALA A 100 -22.15 -7.75 -10.15
N LEU A 101 -22.26 -6.88 -9.14
CA LEU A 101 -22.98 -7.13 -7.90
C LEU A 101 -24.49 -6.92 -8.04
N ASP A 102 -24.94 -6.06 -8.96
CA ASP A 102 -26.36 -5.83 -9.26
C ASP A 102 -27.02 -7.01 -9.99
N ARG A 103 -26.23 -7.94 -10.52
CA ARG A 103 -26.71 -9.19 -11.17
C ARG A 103 -27.00 -10.33 -10.17
N LYS A 104 -27.03 -10.02 -8.87
CA LYS A 104 -27.25 -10.95 -7.76
C LYS A 104 -28.73 -11.26 -7.55
#